data_AF-K4N173-F1
#
_entry.id   AF-K4N173-F1
#
_cell.length_a   1.000
_cell.length_b   1.000
_cell.length_c   1.000
_cell.angle_alpha   90.00
_cell.angle_beta   90.00
_cell.angle_gamma   90.00
#
_symmetry.space_group_name_H-M   'P 1'
#
loop_
_entity.id
_entity.type
_entity.pdbx_description
1 polymer ?
#
loop_
_entity_poly.entity_id
_entity_poly.type
_entity_poly.pdbx_seq_one_letter_code
_entity_poly.pdbx_strand_id
1 'polypeptide(L)'
;MTQSWHGAIPSLYAIANALKASDSEVIAGLVGAGVDPALLATLIADPTRQSELLAEASKLIGVTLTSGGKPLDAEQNIGRFNPLPMLEEVQSVPMRVFAKDALNTITDVIIYQHGVTSVKENAYA
;
A
#
# COMPACT_ATOMS: atom_id res chain seq x y z
N MET A 1 -5.45 -18.82 10.39
CA MET A 1 -5.94 -17.53 10.93
C MET A 1 -6.05 -16.59 9.75
N THR A 2 -7.19 -15.94 9.54
CA THR A 2 -7.33 -14.87 8.52
C THR A 2 -6.82 -13.57 9.13
N GLN A 3 -5.80 -12.98 8.52
CA GLN A 3 -5.29 -11.67 8.93
C GLN A 3 -6.21 -10.58 8.40
N SER A 4 -6.53 -9.58 9.22
CA SER A 4 -7.45 -8.49 8.82
C SER A 4 -6.80 -7.43 7.91
N TRP A 5 -5.49 -7.52 7.69
CA TRP A 5 -4.74 -6.52 6.93
C TRP A 5 -3.62 -7.17 6.14
N HIS A 6 -3.70 -7.12 4.83
CA HIS A 6 -2.63 -7.53 3.93
C HIS A 6 -1.89 -6.31 3.39
N GLY A 7 -0.61 -6.48 3.07
CA GLY A 7 0.16 -5.45 2.41
C GLY A 7 -0.03 -5.52 0.90
N ALA A 8 0.07 -4.37 0.26
CA ALA A 8 -0.30 -4.16 -1.13
C ALA A 8 0.68 -4.77 -2.15
N ILE A 9 1.88 -5.15 -1.68
CA ILE A 9 2.98 -5.68 -2.50
C ILE A 9 3.55 -6.97 -1.87
N PRO A 10 4.29 -7.82 -2.59
CA PRO A 10 5.09 -8.87 -1.97
C PRO A 10 6.21 -8.29 -1.09
N SER A 11 6.60 -8.97 -0.02
CA SER A 11 7.65 -8.55 0.90
C SER A 11 8.95 -8.15 0.18
N LEU A 12 9.43 -6.93 0.45
CA LEU A 12 10.72 -6.43 -0.06
C LEU A 12 11.89 -7.33 0.36
N TYR A 13 11.78 -8.01 1.50
CA TYR A 13 12.79 -8.98 1.94
C TYR A 13 12.78 -10.25 1.07
N ALA A 14 11.58 -10.78 0.77
CA ALA A 14 11.43 -11.94 -0.11
C ALA A 14 11.93 -11.62 -1.53
N ILE A 15 11.57 -10.44 -2.05
CA ILE A 15 12.06 -9.93 -3.34
C ILE A 15 13.59 -9.82 -3.33
N ALA A 16 14.19 -9.22 -2.30
CA ALA A 16 15.64 -9.08 -2.22
C ALA A 16 16.37 -10.45 -2.21
N ASN A 17 15.80 -11.45 -1.53
CA ASN A 17 16.36 -12.80 -1.52
C ASN A 17 16.24 -13.49 -2.89
N ALA A 18 15.09 -13.35 -3.56
CA ALA A 18 14.89 -13.88 -4.90
C ALA A 18 15.83 -13.24 -5.94
N LEU A 19 16.06 -11.92 -5.84
CA LEU A 19 17.02 -11.21 -6.68
C LEU A 19 18.46 -11.70 -6.46
N LYS A 20 18.86 -11.94 -5.20
CA LYS A 20 20.17 -12.55 -4.88
C LYS A 20 20.30 -13.96 -5.45
N ALA A 21 19.22 -14.73 -5.46
CA ALA A 21 19.16 -16.07 -6.05
C ALA A 21 19.06 -16.06 -7.59
N SER A 22 18.96 -14.87 -8.21
CA SER A 22 18.71 -14.73 -9.66
C SER A 22 17.46 -15.49 -10.12
N ASP A 23 16.39 -15.45 -9.31
CA ASP A 23 15.12 -16.10 -9.63
C ASP A 23 14.49 -15.47 -10.88
N SER A 24 14.43 -16.25 -11.97
CA SER A 24 13.95 -15.78 -13.26
C SER A 24 12.46 -15.44 -13.29
N GLU A 25 11.64 -16.13 -12.48
CA GLU A 25 10.20 -15.90 -12.44
C GLU A 25 9.90 -14.58 -11.74
N VAL A 26 10.58 -14.33 -10.62
CA VAL A 26 10.49 -13.05 -9.90
C VAL A 26 11.02 -11.91 -10.77
N ILE A 27 12.17 -12.08 -11.42
CA ILE A 27 12.74 -11.06 -12.31
C ILE A 27 11.78 -10.72 -13.46
N ALA A 28 11.21 -11.73 -14.10
CA ALA A 28 10.23 -11.52 -15.17
C ALA A 28 8.96 -10.81 -14.66
N GLY A 29 8.47 -11.18 -13.47
CA GLY A 29 7.33 -10.52 -12.83
C GLY A 29 7.58 -9.05 -12.50
N LEU A 30 8.76 -8.72 -11.98
CA LEU A 30 9.17 -7.34 -11.72
C LEU A 30 9.20 -6.51 -13.01
N VAL A 31 9.85 -7.03 -14.05
CA VAL A 31 9.91 -6.35 -15.37
C VAL A 31 8.50 -6.19 -15.96
N GLY A 32 7.64 -7.20 -15.85
CA GLY A 32 6.24 -7.14 -16.29
C GLY A 32 5.43 -6.08 -15.56
N ALA A 33 5.77 -5.77 -14.31
CA ALA A 33 5.18 -4.69 -13.52
C ALA A 33 5.84 -3.30 -13.77
N GLY A 34 6.81 -3.20 -14.69
CA GLY A 34 7.54 -1.95 -14.96
C GLY A 34 8.55 -1.57 -13.88
N VAL A 35 8.96 -2.53 -13.06
CA VAL A 35 10.00 -2.37 -12.04
C VAL A 35 11.35 -2.78 -12.61
N ASP A 36 12.38 -1.97 -12.39
CA ASP A 36 13.76 -2.34 -12.69
C ASP A 36 14.33 -3.20 -11.53
N PRO A 37 14.63 -4.50 -11.75
CA PRO A 37 15.13 -5.39 -10.69
C PRO A 37 16.46 -4.95 -10.09
N ALA A 38 17.37 -4.38 -10.90
CA ALA A 38 18.69 -3.95 -10.45
C ALA A 38 18.59 -2.66 -9.62
N LEU A 39 17.75 -1.73 -10.07
CA LEU A 39 17.43 -0.52 -9.30
C LEU A 39 16.76 -0.89 -7.97
N LEU A 40 15.74 -1.75 -8.00
CA LEU A 40 15.03 -2.15 -6.79
C LEU A 40 15.96 -2.84 -5.78
N ALA A 41 16.85 -3.73 -6.23
CA ALA A 41 17.86 -4.35 -5.36
C ALA A 41 18.75 -3.31 -4.68
N THR A 42 19.19 -2.30 -5.44
CA THR A 42 20.01 -1.20 -4.92
C THR A 42 19.25 -0.37 -3.89
N LEU A 43 17.99 -0.03 -4.16
CA LEU A 43 17.15 0.77 -3.28
C LEU A 43 16.81 0.03 -1.98
N ILE A 44 16.57 -1.28 -2.02
CA ILE A 44 16.31 -2.08 -0.81
C ILE A 44 17.55 -2.11 0.11
N ALA A 45 18.75 -2.08 -0.45
CA ALA A 45 20.00 -2.11 0.30
C ALA A 45 20.41 -0.73 0.88
N ASP A 46 19.81 0.37 0.39
CA ASP A 46 20.15 1.73 0.79
C ASP A 46 19.02 2.39 1.61
N PRO A 47 19.14 2.45 2.95
CA PRO A 47 18.11 3.03 3.81
C PRO A 47 17.96 4.56 3.63
N THR A 48 18.92 5.24 3.01
CA THR A 48 18.86 6.69 2.81
C THR A 48 17.96 7.09 1.64
N ARG A 49 17.64 6.15 0.75
CA ARG A 49 16.84 6.36 -0.47
C ARG A 49 15.40 5.85 -0.34
N GLN A 50 14.84 5.91 0.88
CA GLN A 50 13.52 5.35 1.18
C GLN A 50 12.39 5.91 0.32
N SER A 51 12.43 7.20 -0.05
CA SER A 51 11.40 7.79 -0.93
C SER A 51 11.44 7.20 -2.34
N GLU A 52 12.62 6.92 -2.86
CA GLU A 52 12.79 6.31 -4.18
C GLU A 52 12.42 4.83 -4.14
N LEU A 53 12.79 4.13 -3.06
CA LEU A 53 12.35 2.76 -2.80
C LEU A 53 10.81 2.68 -2.77
N LEU A 54 10.15 3.61 -2.08
CA LEU A 54 8.69 3.63 -2.02
C LEU A 54 8.07 3.87 -3.41
N ALA A 55 8.63 4.80 -4.20
CA ALA A 55 8.16 5.07 -5.56
C ALA A 55 8.31 3.84 -6.46
N GLU A 56 9.46 3.17 -6.43
CA GLU A 56 9.71 1.98 -7.25
C GLU A 56 8.86 0.79 -6.80
N ALA A 57 8.79 0.53 -5.49
CA ALA A 57 7.99 -0.55 -4.92
C ALA A 57 6.48 -0.34 -5.11
N SER A 58 6.00 0.91 -5.18
CA SER A 58 4.57 1.20 -5.40
C SER A 58 4.04 0.70 -6.74
N LYS A 59 4.92 0.47 -7.73
CA LYS A 59 4.55 -0.15 -9.00
C LYS A 59 4.08 -1.61 -8.84
N LEU A 60 4.41 -2.25 -7.71
CA LEU A 60 4.00 -3.61 -7.38
C LEU A 60 2.64 -3.68 -6.68
N ILE A 61 1.97 -2.54 -6.46
CA ILE A 61 0.65 -2.53 -5.82
C ILE A 61 -0.32 -3.39 -6.64
N GLY A 62 -0.89 -4.42 -6.00
CA GLY A 62 -1.80 -5.36 -6.65
C GLY A 62 -1.11 -6.42 -7.52
N VAL A 63 0.22 -6.48 -7.54
CA VAL A 63 0.99 -7.48 -8.27
C VAL A 63 1.27 -8.68 -7.36
N THR A 64 0.92 -9.88 -7.81
CA THR A 64 1.36 -11.13 -7.20
C THR A 64 2.59 -11.65 -7.94
N LEU A 65 3.76 -11.54 -7.31
CA LEU A 65 4.99 -12.17 -7.81
C LEU A 65 4.98 -13.67 -7.47
N THR A 66 5.56 -14.47 -8.34
CA THR A 66 5.65 -15.92 -8.18
C THR A 66 7.08 -16.43 -8.28
N SER A 67 7.35 -17.56 -7.64
CA SER A 67 8.61 -18.30 -7.69
C SER A 67 8.31 -19.79 -7.61
N GLY A 68 8.75 -20.54 -8.62
CA GLY A 68 8.44 -21.96 -8.76
C GLY A 68 6.93 -22.23 -8.91
N GLY A 69 6.21 -21.31 -9.56
CA GLY A 69 4.75 -21.39 -9.76
C GLY A 69 3.91 -21.18 -8.51
N LYS A 70 4.50 -20.69 -7.41
CA LYS A 70 3.78 -20.33 -6.17
C LYS A 70 3.94 -18.84 -5.88
N PRO A 71 2.98 -18.20 -5.18
CA PRO A 71 3.17 -16.83 -4.71
C PRO A 71 4.46 -16.70 -3.90
N LEU A 72 5.24 -15.66 -4.21
CA LEU A 72 6.52 -15.37 -3.55
C LEU A 72 6.35 -15.04 -2.05
N ASP A 73 5.23 -14.39 -1.72
CA ASP A 73 4.82 -14.03 -0.37
C ASP A 73 3.29 -14.18 -0.31
N ALA A 74 2.81 -15.33 0.15
CA ALA A 74 1.39 -15.67 0.12
C ALA A 74 0.61 -14.97 1.23
N GLU A 75 1.27 -14.67 2.34
CA GLU A 75 0.68 -14.03 3.50
C GLU A 75 0.59 -12.50 3.34
N GLN A 76 1.54 -11.90 2.62
CA GLN A 76 1.65 -10.45 2.41
C GLN A 76 1.51 -9.68 3.73
N ASN A 77 2.23 -10.10 4.76
CA ASN A 77 2.09 -9.52 6.09
C ASN A 77 2.53 -8.04 6.10
N ILE A 78 1.69 -7.15 6.64
CA ILE A 78 2.07 -5.77 6.88
C ILE A 78 3.22 -5.72 7.90
N GLY A 79 4.24 -4.93 7.59
CA GLY A 79 5.37 -4.72 8.48
C GLY A 79 6.47 -3.91 7.82
N ARG A 80 7.68 -3.97 8.39
CA ARG A 80 8.85 -3.21 7.89
C ARG A 80 9.13 -3.43 6.39
N PHE A 81 8.83 -4.62 5.88
CA PHE A 81 9.15 -5.03 4.51
C PHE A 81 7.95 -4.95 3.56
N ASN A 82 6.79 -4.56 4.07
CA ASN A 82 5.56 -4.35 3.31
C ASN A 82 4.74 -3.25 4.02
N PRO A 83 5.18 -1.98 3.91
CA PRO A 83 4.61 -0.90 4.69
C PRO A 83 3.29 -0.37 4.11
N LEU A 84 2.91 -0.81 2.91
CA LEU A 84 1.73 -0.33 2.21
C LEU A 84 0.55 -1.24 2.53
N PRO A 85 -0.49 -0.81 3.26
CA PRO A 85 -1.71 -1.60 3.40
C PRO A 85 -2.40 -1.75 2.04
N MET A 86 -2.94 -2.94 1.77
CA MET A 86 -3.73 -3.22 0.58
C MET A 86 -5.07 -2.49 0.67
N LEU A 87 -5.44 -1.81 -0.42
CA LEU A 87 -6.79 -1.27 -0.57
C LEU A 87 -7.75 -2.42 -0.88
N GLU A 88 -8.57 -2.79 0.08
CA GLU A 88 -9.56 -3.87 -0.10
C GLU A 88 -10.86 -3.35 -0.72
N GLU A 89 -11.32 -2.18 -0.27
CA GLU A 89 -12.60 -1.62 -0.71
C GLU A 89 -12.57 -0.09 -0.69
N VAL A 90 -13.21 0.52 -1.70
CA VAL A 90 -13.55 1.94 -1.70
C VAL A 90 -15.04 2.05 -1.45
N GLN A 91 -15.42 2.55 -0.28
CA GLN A 91 -16.81 2.79 0.07
C GLN A 91 -17.17 4.27 -0.04
N SER A 92 -18.34 4.54 -0.61
CA SER A 92 -18.94 5.87 -0.56
C SER A 92 -19.48 6.12 0.84
N VAL A 93 -18.86 7.03 1.58
CA VAL A 93 -19.34 7.45 2.89
C VAL A 93 -20.18 8.72 2.74
N PRO A 94 -21.46 8.73 3.16
CA PRO A 94 -22.25 9.94 3.15
C PRO A 94 -21.67 10.94 4.15
N MET A 95 -21.25 12.10 3.63
CA MET A 95 -20.70 13.22 4.41
C MET A 95 -21.63 14.43 4.31
N ARG A 96 -21.71 15.19 5.41
CA ARG A 96 -22.30 16.54 5.41
C ARG A 96 -21.20 17.53 5.68
N VAL A 97 -21.08 18.54 4.81
CA VAL A 97 -20.03 19.55 4.88
C VAL A 97 -20.65 20.88 5.28
N PHE A 98 -20.04 21.52 6.27
CA PHE A 98 -20.36 22.89 6.67
C PHE A 98 -19.12 23.73 6.41
N ALA A 99 -19.26 24.73 5.56
CA ALA A 99 -18.18 25.68 5.25
C ALA A 99 -18.74 27.10 5.36
N LYS A 100 -17.95 27.99 5.95
CA LYS A 100 -18.30 29.42 6.02
C LYS A 100 -18.13 30.08 4.64
N ASP A 101 -17.09 29.67 3.92
CA ASP A 101 -16.68 30.23 2.62
C ASP A 101 -16.73 29.15 1.53
N ALA A 102 -16.38 29.53 0.29
CA ALA A 102 -16.35 28.61 -0.83
C ALA A 102 -15.35 27.46 -0.59
N LEU A 103 -15.74 26.23 -0.92
CA LEU A 103 -14.94 25.03 -0.59
C LEU A 103 -13.52 25.07 -1.15
N ASN A 104 -13.32 25.69 -2.31
CA ASN A 104 -12.02 25.81 -2.96
C ASN A 104 -11.05 26.76 -2.25
N THR A 105 -11.49 27.51 -1.25
CA THR A 105 -10.64 28.40 -0.43
C THR A 105 -10.35 27.84 0.95
N ILE A 106 -10.89 26.67 1.31
CA ILE A 106 -10.70 26.05 2.62
C ILE A 106 -9.42 25.21 2.63
N THR A 107 -8.48 25.57 3.51
CA THR A 107 -7.23 24.81 3.73
C THR A 107 -7.28 23.96 5.00
N ASP A 108 -8.09 24.35 5.97
CA ASP A 108 -8.20 23.70 7.27
C ASP A 108 -9.52 22.95 7.39
N VAL A 109 -9.45 21.64 7.65
CA VAL A 109 -10.63 20.76 7.72
C VAL A 109 -10.66 20.06 9.09
N ILE A 110 -11.81 20.13 9.74
CA ILE A 110 -12.11 19.32 10.93
C ILE A 110 -13.08 18.22 10.52
N ILE A 111 -12.70 16.96 10.74
CA ILE A 111 -13.56 15.80 10.50
C ILE A 111 -14.19 15.38 11.82
N TYR A 112 -15.50 15.55 11.95
CA TYR A 112 -16.26 15.06 13.11
C TYR A 112 -16.87 13.69 12.80
N GLN A 113 -16.53 12.69 13.61
CA GLN A 113 -17.16 11.37 13.60
C GLN A 113 -17.76 11.07 14.97
N HIS A 114 -18.95 10.48 14.99
CA HIS A 114 -19.59 10.03 16.23
C HIS A 114 -19.39 8.52 16.42
N GLY A 115 -19.56 8.06 17.66
CA GLY A 115 -19.53 6.63 17.97
C GLY A 115 -20.79 5.89 17.51
N VAL A 116 -20.73 4.56 17.53
CA VAL A 116 -21.76 3.64 16.97
C VAL A 116 -23.19 3.88 17.47
N THR A 117 -23.36 4.45 18.67
CA THR A 117 -24.68 4.64 19.31
C THR A 117 -25.25 6.04 19.16
N SER A 118 -24.58 6.96 18.46
CA SER A 118 -25.04 8.34 18.29
C SER A 118 -25.66 8.56 16.92
N VAL A 119 -26.66 9.44 16.84
CA VAL A 119 -27.34 9.81 15.58
C VAL A 119 -26.89 11.22 15.18
N LYS A 120 -26.26 11.37 14.01
CA LYS A 120 -25.71 12.66 13.52
C LYS A 120 -26.75 13.75 13.40
N GLU A 121 -28.01 13.39 13.16
CA GLU A 121 -29.08 14.33 12.87
C GLU A 121 -29.40 15.28 14.02
N ASN A 122 -29.12 14.89 15.28
CA ASN A 122 -29.42 15.72 16.45
C ASN A 122 -28.27 16.63 16.90
N ALA A 123 -27.07 16.52 16.31
CA ALA A 123 -25.91 17.29 16.75
C ALA A 123 -25.96 18.78 16.35
N TYR A 124 -26.91 19.15 15.49
CA TYR A 124 -27.02 20.50 14.90
C TYR A 124 -28.45 21.06 14.94
N ALA A 125 -29.31 20.52 15.83
CA ALA A 125 -30.67 21.03 16.07
C ALA A 125 -30.70 22.19 17.06
#